data_AF-A0AAD2VN31-F1
#
_entry.id   AF-A0AAD2VN31-F1
#
_cell.length_a   1.000
_cell.length_b   1.000
_cell.length_c   1.000
_cell.angle_alpha   90.00
_cell.angle_beta   90.00
_cell.angle_gamma   90.00
#
_symmetry.space_group_name_H-M   'P 1'
#
loop_
_entity.id
_entity.type
_entity.pdbx_description
1 polymer ?
#
loop_
_entity_poly.entity_id
_entity_poly.type
_entity_poly.pdbx_seq_one_letter_code
_entity_poly.pdbx_strand_id
1 'polypeptide(L)'
;MQEEFDCDVLGIPWNELKCGDKVNHRIIVKAAKEYKEKYNIDILKNWYISQEYSLPPLKMTILCQNENTEWDLSQRIVVGCIIKTIIFLSTVSLLFYGIYNGVKLSDFLFYIVFLLPLIRHIYNIKG
;
A
#
# COMPACT_ATOMS: atom_id res chain seq x y z
N MET A 1 -14.07 -8.07 0.22
CA MET A 1 -14.56 -7.08 1.20
C MET A 1 -14.53 -5.68 0.62
N GLN A 2 -13.35 -5.11 0.31
CA GLN A 2 -13.26 -3.74 -0.23
C GLN A 2 -13.99 -3.56 -1.57
N GLU A 3 -13.65 -4.37 -2.59
CA GLU A 3 -14.30 -4.29 -3.91
C GLU A 3 -15.82 -4.52 -3.85
N GLU A 4 -16.28 -5.39 -2.94
CA GLU A 4 -17.70 -5.69 -2.77
C GLU A 4 -18.46 -4.49 -2.19
N PHE A 5 -17.84 -3.80 -1.22
CA PHE A 5 -18.35 -2.54 -0.70
C PHE A 5 -18.34 -1.43 -1.76
N ASP A 6 -17.26 -1.29 -2.52
CA ASP A 6 -17.15 -0.26 -3.56
C ASP A 6 -18.18 -0.49 -4.70
N CYS A 7 -18.39 -1.75 -5.10
CA CYS A 7 -19.43 -2.12 -6.08
C CYS A 7 -20.83 -1.77 -5.58
N ASP A 8 -21.14 -2.05 -4.31
CA ASP A 8 -22.44 -1.76 -3.70
C ASP A 8 -22.69 -0.26 -3.60
N VAL A 9 -21.70 0.50 -3.11
CA VAL A 9 -21.78 1.96 -2.94
C VAL A 9 -21.86 2.70 -4.28
N LEU A 10 -21.18 2.21 -5.33
CA LEU A 10 -21.16 2.83 -6.66
C LEU A 10 -22.25 2.28 -7.60
N GLY A 11 -22.96 1.21 -7.21
CA GLY A 11 -23.94 0.54 -8.07
C GLY A 11 -23.32 -0.16 -9.28
N ILE A 12 -22.06 -0.59 -9.18
CA ILE A 12 -21.31 -1.24 -10.26
C ILE A 12 -21.47 -2.77 -10.13
N PRO A 13 -21.73 -3.51 -11.22
CA PRO A 13 -21.83 -4.96 -11.14
C PRO A 13 -20.48 -5.60 -10.80
N TRP A 14 -20.53 -6.68 -10.02
CA TRP A 14 -19.35 -7.45 -9.66
C TRP A 14 -18.64 -8.05 -10.88
N ASN A 15 -17.32 -7.93 -10.94
CA ASN A 15 -16.51 -8.48 -12.02
C ASN A 15 -15.81 -9.77 -11.59
N GLU A 16 -16.41 -10.92 -11.93
CA GLU A 16 -15.88 -12.25 -11.61
C GLU A 16 -14.55 -12.53 -12.33
N LEU A 17 -14.34 -12.00 -13.54
CA LEU A 17 -13.10 -12.21 -14.30
C LEU A 17 -11.89 -11.55 -13.63
N LYS A 18 -12.09 -10.38 -13.01
CA LYS A 18 -11.02 -9.63 -12.35
C LYS A 18 -10.85 -10.03 -10.89
N CYS A 19 -11.96 -10.22 -10.17
CA CYS A 19 -11.96 -10.32 -8.72
C CYS A 19 -12.29 -11.74 -8.20
N GLY A 20 -12.62 -12.67 -9.09
CA GLY A 20 -13.03 -14.04 -8.73
C GLY A 20 -14.38 -14.08 -8.01
N ASP A 21 -14.56 -15.11 -7.18
CA ASP A 21 -15.78 -15.29 -6.41
C ASP A 21 -15.92 -14.25 -5.29
N LYS A 22 -17.17 -13.86 -5.00
CA LYS A 22 -17.46 -12.98 -3.86
C LYS A 22 -17.05 -13.64 -2.55
N VAL A 23 -16.60 -12.80 -1.60
CA VAL A 23 -16.17 -13.29 -0.29
C VAL A 23 -17.37 -13.85 0.47
N ASN A 24 -17.23 -15.06 1.01
CA ASN A 24 -18.30 -15.68 1.80
C ASN A 24 -18.60 -14.83 3.03
N HIS A 25 -19.88 -14.48 3.22
CA HIS A 25 -20.35 -13.65 4.34
C HIS A 25 -19.92 -14.16 5.73
N ARG A 26 -19.82 -15.49 5.91
CA ARG A 26 -19.38 -16.09 7.19
C ARG A 26 -17.94 -15.70 7.54
N ILE A 27 -17.07 -15.52 6.55
CA ILE A 27 -15.69 -15.07 6.74
C ILE A 27 -15.66 -13.62 7.19
N ILE A 28 -16.51 -12.77 6.59
CA ILE A 28 -16.64 -11.35 6.95
C ILE A 28 -17.06 -11.21 8.41
N VAL A 29 -18.13 -11.91 8.82
CA VAL A 29 -18.64 -11.87 10.20
C VAL A 29 -17.61 -12.37 11.20
N LYS A 30 -16.92 -13.47 10.87
CA LYS A 30 -15.86 -14.01 11.74
C LYS A 30 -14.71 -13.01 11.91
N ALA A 31 -14.21 -12.43 10.82
CA ALA A 31 -13.14 -11.44 10.85
C ALA A 31 -13.53 -10.18 11.63
N ALA A 32 -14.77 -9.69 11.45
CA ALA A 32 -15.27 -8.53 12.19
C ALA A 32 -15.34 -8.80 13.70
N LYS A 33 -15.75 -10.00 14.10
CA LYS A 33 -15.78 -10.41 15.52
C LYS A 33 -14.36 -10.46 16.10
N GLU A 34 -13.43 -11.11 15.43
CA GLU A 34 -12.03 -11.21 15.86
C GLU A 34 -11.37 -9.83 15.98
N TYR A 35 -11.66 -8.91 15.05
CA TYR A 35 -11.17 -7.54 15.11
C TYR A 35 -11.73 -6.79 16.32
N LYS A 36 -13.04 -6.88 16.56
CA LYS A 36 -13.72 -6.21 17.68
C LYS A 36 -13.24 -6.69 19.04
N GLU A 37 -12.87 -7.97 19.17
CA GLU A 37 -12.33 -8.53 20.41
C GLU A 37 -10.90 -8.06 20.70
N LYS A 38 -10.12 -7.75 19.66
CA LYS A 38 -8.70 -7.41 19.77
C LYS A 38 -8.40 -5.91 19.76
N TYR A 39 -9.23 -5.11 19.11
CA TYR A 39 -8.97 -3.69 18.86
C TYR A 39 -10.14 -2.82 19.30
N ASN A 40 -9.85 -1.58 19.66
CA ASN A 40 -10.89 -0.58 19.89
C ASN A 40 -11.59 -0.29 18.56
N ILE A 41 -12.90 -0.50 18.49
CA ILE A 41 -13.68 -0.23 17.27
C ILE A 41 -14.04 1.26 17.11
N ASP A 42 -13.90 2.06 18.16
CA ASP A 42 -14.25 3.48 18.11
C ASP A 42 -13.35 4.27 17.16
N ILE A 43 -12.12 3.81 16.90
CA ILE A 43 -11.25 4.40 15.88
C ILE A 43 -11.76 4.21 14.44
N LEU A 44 -12.67 3.25 14.22
CA LEU A 44 -13.31 3.04 12.92
C LEU A 44 -14.58 3.90 12.75
N LYS A 45 -15.09 4.48 13.84
CA LYS A 45 -16.20 5.44 13.75
C LYS A 45 -15.63 6.75 13.21
N ASN A 46 -16.39 7.41 12.33
CA ASN A 46 -15.98 8.66 11.72
C ASN A 46 -14.63 8.58 11.00
N TRP A 47 -14.30 7.40 10.45
CA TRP A 47 -13.11 7.20 9.63
C TRP A 47 -13.10 8.10 8.39
N TYR A 48 -14.29 8.36 7.86
CA TYR A 48 -14.55 9.34 6.81
C TYR A 48 -15.17 10.61 7.39
N ILE A 49 -15.27 11.65 6.56
CA ILE A 49 -15.83 12.95 6.97
C ILE A 49 -17.12 12.80 7.79
N SER A 50 -17.07 13.27 9.03
CA SER A 50 -18.16 13.18 10.02
C SER A 50 -19.15 14.35 9.96
N GLN A 51 -19.01 15.25 8.98
CA GLN A 51 -19.89 16.40 8.82
C GLN A 51 -21.16 15.97 8.07
N GLU A 52 -22.31 16.40 8.57
CA GLU A 52 -23.58 16.27 7.87
C GLU A 52 -23.59 17.19 6.65
N TYR A 53 -23.12 16.68 5.51
CA TYR A 53 -23.30 17.35 4.24
C TYR A 53 -24.65 16.96 3.64
N SER A 54 -25.48 17.96 3.34
CA SER A 54 -26.67 17.79 2.51
C SER A 54 -26.29 17.71 1.02
N LEU A 55 -25.48 16.72 0.65
CA LEU A 55 -25.08 16.46 -0.74
C LEU A 55 -25.75 15.19 -1.29
N PRO A 56 -26.00 15.12 -2.61
CA PRO A 56 -26.43 13.88 -3.25
C PRO A 56 -25.50 12.71 -2.93
N PRO A 57 -26.01 11.47 -2.75
CA PRO A 57 -25.23 10.30 -2.33
C PRO A 57 -23.96 10.07 -3.16
N LEU A 58 -24.03 10.24 -4.49
CA LEU A 58 -22.89 10.07 -5.37
C LEU A 58 -21.74 11.05 -5.06
N LYS A 59 -22.06 12.30 -4.71
CA LYS A 59 -21.04 13.29 -4.34
C LYS A 59 -20.38 12.93 -3.02
N MET A 60 -21.15 12.40 -2.07
CA MET A 60 -20.62 11.90 -0.80
C MET A 60 -19.67 10.72 -1.01
N THR A 61 -20.05 9.77 -1.87
CA THR A 61 -19.18 8.64 -2.23
C THR A 61 -17.85 9.12 -2.82
N ILE A 62 -17.88 10.08 -3.75
CA ILE A 62 -16.65 10.62 -4.37
C ILE A 62 -15.74 11.27 -3.32
N LEU A 63 -16.30 12.00 -2.34
CA LEU A 63 -15.51 12.60 -1.26
C LEU A 63 -14.82 11.54 -0.40
N CYS A 64 -15.54 10.48 0.01
CA CYS A 64 -14.94 9.38 0.76
C CYS A 64 -13.82 8.67 -0.03
N GLN A 65 -14.01 8.49 -1.35
CA GLN A 65 -12.99 7.87 -2.21
C GLN A 65 -11.76 8.78 -2.39
N ASN A 66 -11.94 10.10 -2.39
CA ASN A 66 -10.82 11.03 -2.39
C ASN A 66 -9.98 10.88 -1.12
N GLU A 67 -10.62 10.83 0.06
CA GLU A 67 -9.90 10.61 1.33
C GLU A 67 -9.13 9.28 1.34
N ASN A 68 -9.74 8.20 0.84
CA ASN A 68 -9.05 6.91 0.69
C ASN A 68 -7.80 7.01 -0.21
N THR A 69 -7.92 7.74 -1.31
CA THR A 69 -6.82 7.93 -2.26
C THR A 69 -5.70 8.77 -1.65
N GLU A 70 -6.04 9.84 -0.93
CA GLU A 70 -5.07 10.66 -0.20
C GLU A 70 -4.35 9.86 0.89
N TRP A 71 -5.09 9.02 1.62
CA TRP A 71 -4.49 8.13 2.61
C TRP A 71 -3.51 7.14 1.95
N ASP A 72 -3.88 6.48 0.86
CA ASP A 72 -2.97 5.58 0.13
C ASP A 72 -1.71 6.32 -0.36
N LEU A 73 -1.88 7.53 -0.90
CA LEU A 73 -0.76 8.38 -1.31
C LEU A 73 0.19 8.68 -0.15
N SER A 74 -0.34 9.02 1.03
CA SER A 74 0.45 9.27 2.23
C SER A 74 1.29 8.03 2.61
N GLN A 75 0.70 6.83 2.53
CA GLN A 75 1.40 5.58 2.82
C GLN A 75 2.51 5.30 1.80
N ARG A 76 2.24 5.53 0.49
CA ARG A 76 3.26 5.37 -0.57
C ARG A 76 4.44 6.30 -0.39
N ILE A 77 4.21 7.53 0.07
CA ILE A 77 5.30 8.46 0.39
C ILE A 77 6.15 7.92 1.53
N VAL A 78 5.54 7.47 2.62
CA VAL A 78 6.24 6.90 3.79
C VAL A 78 7.04 5.65 3.40
N VAL A 79 6.41 4.69 2.71
CA VAL A 79 7.07 3.48 2.22
C VAL A 79 8.19 3.82 1.24
N GLY A 80 7.97 4.78 0.34
CA GLY A 80 8.99 5.26 -0.59
C GLY A 80 10.20 5.85 0.14
N CYS A 81 10.00 6.58 1.23
CA CYS A 81 11.08 7.07 2.08
C CYS A 81 11.84 5.92 2.76
N ILE A 82 11.14 4.92 3.30
CA ILE A 82 11.77 3.74 3.93
C ILE A 82 12.64 2.98 2.91
N ILE A 83 12.11 2.71 1.71
CA ILE A 83 12.84 2.01 0.64
C ILE A 83 14.11 2.79 0.25
N LYS A 84 14.00 4.12 0.06
CA LYS A 84 15.15 4.97 -0.25
C LYS A 84 16.23 4.90 0.84
N THR A 85 15.81 4.93 2.11
CA THR A 85 16.74 4.81 3.25
C THR A 85 17.45 3.46 3.26
N ILE A 86 16.73 2.36 3.03
CA ILE A 86 17.34 1.01 2.96
C ILE A 86 18.36 0.93 1.82
N ILE A 87 18.02 1.44 0.63
CA ILE A 87 18.94 1.46 -0.52
C ILE A 87 20.19 2.27 -0.19
N PHE A 88 20.03 3.46 0.39
CA PHE A 88 21.14 4.31 0.78
C PHE A 88 22.07 3.61 1.79
N LEU A 89 21.51 3.05 2.87
CA LEU A 89 22.28 2.32 3.87
C LEU A 89 23.01 1.12 3.28
N SER A 90 22.33 0.32 2.44
CA SER A 90 22.94 -0.84 1.78
C SER A 90 24.13 -0.44 0.90
N THR A 91 24.00 0.67 0.16
CA THR A 91 25.08 1.21 -0.69
C THR A 91 26.27 1.65 0.16
N VAL A 92 26.01 2.39 1.23
CA VAL A 92 27.05 2.84 2.17
C VAL A 92 27.76 1.65 2.83
N SER A 93 27.03 0.64 3.29
CA SER A 93 27.61 -0.57 3.88
C SER A 93 28.49 -1.34 2.91
N LEU A 94 28.09 -1.46 1.64
CA LEU A 94 28.90 -2.12 0.61
C LEU A 94 30.20 -1.35 0.33
N LEU A 95 30.15 -0.02 0.31
CA LEU A 95 31.36 0.81 0.14
C LEU A 95 32.34 0.61 1.31
N PHE A 96 31.84 0.64 2.55
CA PHE A 96 32.68 0.39 3.73
C PHE A 96 33.30 -1.02 3.70
N TYR A 97 32.51 -2.04 3.34
CA TYR A 97 33.00 -3.41 3.21
C TYR A 97 34.08 -3.52 2.12
N GLY A 98 33.91 -2.83 0.98
CA GLY A 98 34.89 -2.80 -0.09
C GLY A 98 36.22 -2.17 0.32
N ILE A 99 36.17 -1.06 1.05
CA ILE A 99 37.38 -0.38 1.57
C ILE A 99 38.08 -1.27 2.61
N TYR A 100 37.34 -1.86 3.55
CA TYR A 100 37.91 -2.69 4.60
C TYR A 100 38.66 -3.91 4.06
N ASN A 101 38.14 -4.54 3.00
CA ASN A 101 38.73 -5.74 2.42
C ASN A 101 39.72 -5.47 1.27
N GLY A 102 40.02 -4.21 0.94
CA GLY A 102 40.95 -3.86 -0.15
C GLY A 102 40.52 -4.40 -1.51
N VAL A 103 39.22 -4.40 -1.77
CA VAL A 103 38.59 -5.09 -2.91
C VAL A 103 39.01 -4.47 -4.25
N LYS A 104 39.33 -5.31 -5.25
CA LYS A 104 39.69 -4.85 -6.60
C LYS A 104 38.44 -4.40 -7.37
N LEU A 105 38.63 -3.50 -8.34
CA LEU A 105 37.55 -2.94 -9.17
C LEU A 105 36.67 -4.01 -9.84
N SER A 106 37.22 -5.19 -10.15
CA SER A 106 36.50 -6.33 -10.74
C SER A 106 35.39 -6.87 -9.84
N ASP A 107 35.61 -6.93 -8.53
CA ASP A 107 34.65 -7.49 -7.58
C ASP A 107 33.57 -6.47 -7.23
N PHE A 108 33.89 -5.17 -7.31
CA PHE A 108 32.92 -4.07 -7.17
C PHE A 108 31.85 -4.11 -8.26
N LEU A 109 32.23 -4.43 -9.50
CA LEU A 109 31.29 -4.58 -10.62
C LEU A 109 30.30 -5.72 -10.37
N PHE A 110 30.72 -6.81 -9.72
CA PHE A 110 29.84 -7.91 -9.34
C PHE A 110 28.77 -7.46 -8.33
N TYR A 111 29.13 -6.63 -7.35
CA TYR A 111 28.17 -6.09 -6.37
C TYR A 111 27.13 -5.15 -7.01
N ILE A 112 27.50 -4.37 -8.03
CA ILE A 112 26.55 -3.51 -8.77
C ILE A 112 25.50 -4.35 -9.50
N VAL A 113 25.87 -5.51 -10.05
CA VAL A 113 24.93 -6.42 -10.74
C VAL A 113 23.82 -6.90 -9.78
N PHE A 114 24.14 -7.14 -8.51
CA PHE A 114 23.16 -7.52 -7.50
C PHE A 114 22.16 -6.39 -7.16
N LEU A 115 22.46 -5.12 -7.49
CA LEU A 115 21.56 -3.98 -7.30
C LEU A 115 20.61 -3.76 -8.49
N LEU A 116 20.83 -4.42 -9.64
CA LEU A 116 20.00 -4.26 -10.84
C LEU A 116 18.50 -4.54 -10.63
N PRO A 117 18.07 -5.58 -9.87
CA PRO A 117 16.66 -5.83 -9.62
C PRO A 117 15.98 -4.67 -8.86
N LEU A 118 16.72 -4.05 -7.93
CA LEU A 118 16.29 -2.88 -7.17
C LEU A 118 16.14 -1.64 -8.07
N ILE A 119 17.11 -1.40 -8.95
CA ILE A 119 17.06 -0.31 -9.94
C ILE A 119 15.86 -0.49 -10.89
N ARG A 120 15.64 -1.73 -11.38
CA ARG A 120 14.47 -2.05 -12.22
C ARG A 120 13.15 -1.78 -11.51
N HIS A 121 13.05 -2.14 -10.24
CA HIS A 121 11.84 -1.90 -9.45
C HIS A 121 11.53 -0.40 -9.33
N ILE A 122 12.54 0.44 -9.09
CA ILE A 122 12.38 1.90 -9.02
C ILE A 122 11.95 2.48 -10.38
N TYR A 123 12.45 1.94 -11.49
CA TYR A 123 12.09 2.42 -12.83
C TYR A 123 10.64 2.06 -13.19
N ASN A 124 10.19 0.86 -12.86
CA ASN A 124 8.81 0.42 -13.11
C ASN A 124 7.75 1.12 -12.25
N ILE A 125 8.13 1.75 -11.13
CA ILE A 125 7.20 2.53 -10.29
C ILE A 125 6.92 3.92 -10.89
N LYS A 126 7.76 4.41 -11.82
CA LYS A 126 7.61 5.72 -12.46
C LYS A 126 6.98 5.67 -13.86
N GLY A 127 6.79 4.48 -14.43
CA GLY A 127 6.25 4.25 -15.78
C GLY A 127 4.79 3.84 -15.79
#